data_AF-A0A920EUQ7-F1
#
_entry.id   AF-A0A920EUQ7-F1
#
_cell.length_a   1.000
_cell.length_b   1.000
_cell.length_c   1.000
_cell.angle_alpha   90.00
_cell.angle_beta   90.00
_cell.angle_gamma   90.00
#
_symmetry.space_group_name_H-M   'P 1'
#
loop_
_entity.id
_entity.type
_entity.pdbx_description
1 polymer ?
#
loop_
_entity_poly.entity_id
_entity_poly.type
_entity_poly.pdbx_seq_one_letter_code
_entity_poly.pdbx_strand_id
1 'polypeptide(L)'
;MADTTVGIIGAGQMGSGIAHVFALSGYRVLLNDVAQDRIEAGIATISGNLNRQLASGRIDESARDAALERIVPAASLNTMADTALVIEAASENEEIKTGILKEVCAVFIARCADCLEHLLDFHNPACRGNQPAGKIYRHAFHESGTGDGTCRDYSRHRHR
;
A
#
# COMPACT_ATOMS: atom_id res chain seq x y z
N MET A 1 -3.90 -17.25 8.84
CA MET A 1 -3.22 -15.99 8.43
C MET A 1 -4.21 -15.07 7.70
N ALA A 2 -5.44 -14.89 8.19
CA ALA A 2 -6.51 -14.19 7.47
C ALA A 2 -6.79 -12.76 7.98
N ASP A 3 -6.13 -12.32 9.07
CA ASP A 3 -6.46 -11.04 9.73
C ASP A 3 -5.52 -9.88 9.35
N THR A 4 -4.52 -10.11 8.50
CA THR A 4 -3.59 -9.05 8.10
C THR A 4 -4.16 -8.26 6.94
N THR A 5 -4.45 -6.98 7.18
CA THR A 5 -4.91 -6.04 6.14
C THR A 5 -3.74 -5.27 5.54
N VAL A 6 -3.71 -5.15 4.21
CA VAL A 6 -2.69 -4.44 3.43
C VAL A 6 -3.36 -3.29 2.67
N GLY A 7 -2.83 -2.07 2.81
CA GLY A 7 -3.24 -0.91 2.01
C GLY A 7 -2.40 -0.78 0.75
N ILE A 8 -3.04 -0.52 -0.39
CA ILE A 8 -2.38 -0.25 -1.68
C ILE A 8 -2.85 1.12 -2.15
N ILE A 9 -1.91 2.03 -2.38
CA ILE A 9 -2.18 3.40 -2.84
C ILE A 9 -1.78 3.49 -4.32
N GLY A 10 -2.75 3.82 -5.16
CA GLY A 10 -2.67 3.72 -6.60
C GLY A 10 -3.41 2.48 -7.11
N ALA A 11 -4.43 2.69 -7.94
CA ALA A 11 -5.22 1.67 -8.63
C ALA A 11 -4.80 1.50 -10.10
N GLY A 12 -3.67 2.08 -10.50
CA GLY A 12 -3.06 1.86 -11.82
C GLY A 12 -2.57 0.42 -12.04
N GLN A 13 -1.80 0.20 -13.11
CA GLN A 13 -1.33 -1.14 -13.50
C GLN A 13 -0.56 -1.86 -12.39
N MET A 14 0.40 -1.18 -11.78
CA MET A 14 1.23 -1.76 -10.71
C MET A 14 0.42 -2.04 -9.45
N GLY A 15 -0.33 -1.04 -8.96
CA GLY A 15 -1.14 -1.20 -7.75
C GLY A 15 -2.21 -2.28 -7.88
N SER A 16 -2.88 -2.37 -9.03
CA SER A 16 -3.82 -3.46 -9.34
C SER A 16 -3.13 -4.82 -9.35
N GLY A 17 -1.93 -4.93 -9.93
CA GLY A 17 -1.15 -6.17 -9.93
C GLY A 17 -0.73 -6.60 -8.52
N ILE A 18 -0.28 -5.65 -7.69
CA ILE A 18 0.10 -5.92 -6.30
C ILE A 18 -1.12 -6.36 -5.48
N ALA A 19 -2.23 -5.61 -5.57
CA ALA A 19 -3.50 -5.93 -4.91
C ALA A 19 -4.00 -7.34 -5.26
N HIS A 20 -3.93 -7.70 -6.56
CA HIS A 20 -4.29 -9.02 -7.05
C HIS A 20 -3.49 -10.13 -6.36
N VAL A 21 -2.16 -9.99 -6.26
CA VAL A 21 -1.29 -11.01 -5.65
C VAL A 21 -1.58 -11.18 -4.16
N PHE A 22 -1.76 -10.07 -3.42
CA PHE A 22 -2.11 -10.12 -2.00
C PHE A 22 -3.47 -10.78 -1.77
N ALA A 23 -4.47 -10.44 -2.59
CA ALA A 23 -5.81 -10.99 -2.48
C ALA A 23 -5.85 -12.51 -2.71
N LEU A 24 -5.14 -13.00 -3.74
CA LEU A 24 -4.97 -14.44 -3.98
C LEU A 24 -4.18 -15.14 -2.87
N SER A 25 -3.24 -14.43 -2.24
CA SER A 25 -2.45 -14.96 -1.12
C SER A 25 -3.21 -14.98 0.21
N GLY A 26 -4.47 -14.54 0.23
CA GLY A 26 -5.35 -14.62 1.40
C GLY A 26 -5.39 -13.36 2.27
N TYR A 27 -4.76 -12.26 1.85
CA TYR A 27 -4.76 -10.99 2.60
C TYR A 27 -5.96 -10.12 2.24
N ARG A 28 -6.51 -9.41 3.22
CA ARG A 28 -7.48 -8.35 2.97
C ARG A 28 -6.75 -7.14 2.40
N VAL A 29 -7.24 -6.59 1.30
CA VAL A 29 -6.60 -5.49 0.58
C VAL A 29 -7.50 -4.27 0.58
N LEU A 30 -7.00 -3.14 1.06
CA LEU A 30 -7.62 -1.84 0.89
C LEU A 30 -6.99 -1.16 -0.34
N LEU A 31 -7.78 -0.85 -1.37
CA LEU A 31 -7.29 -0.19 -2.58
C LEU A 31 -7.75 1.28 -2.61
N ASN A 32 -6.80 2.21 -2.62
CA ASN A 32 -7.06 3.64 -2.72
C ASN A 32 -6.47 4.22 -4.01
N ASP A 33 -7.12 5.25 -4.55
CA ASP A 33 -6.59 6.14 -5.57
C ASP A 33 -7.19 7.54 -5.35
N VAL A 34 -6.72 8.54 -6.09
CA VAL A 34 -7.20 9.93 -5.98
C VAL A 34 -8.63 10.10 -6.47
N ALA A 35 -9.13 9.17 -7.27
CA ALA A 35 -10.46 9.23 -7.85
C ALA A 35 -11.14 7.85 -7.83
N GLN A 36 -12.44 7.86 -7.51
CA GLN A 36 -13.23 6.65 -7.32
C GLN A 36 -13.33 5.79 -8.60
N ASP A 37 -13.43 6.45 -9.75
CA ASP A 37 -13.42 5.81 -11.08
C ASP A 37 -12.14 5.00 -11.32
N ARG A 38 -10.99 5.48 -10.83
CA ARG A 38 -9.71 4.75 -10.91
C ARG A 38 -9.71 3.51 -10.04
N ILE A 39 -10.29 3.58 -8.84
CA ILE A 39 -10.43 2.42 -7.94
C ILE A 39 -11.30 1.36 -8.62
N GLU A 40 -12.43 1.76 -9.20
CA GLU A 40 -13.34 0.87 -9.93
C GLU A 40 -12.66 0.25 -11.15
N ALA A 41 -11.92 1.03 -11.94
CA ALA A 41 -11.14 0.54 -13.07
C ALA A 41 -10.04 -0.45 -12.63
N GLY A 42 -9.39 -0.22 -11.49
CA GLY A 42 -8.42 -1.13 -10.90
C GLY A 42 -9.05 -2.46 -10.49
N ILE A 43 -10.19 -2.41 -9.79
CA ILE A 43 -10.94 -3.61 -9.40
C ILE A 43 -11.41 -4.39 -10.64
N ALA A 44 -11.92 -3.71 -11.67
CA ALA A 44 -12.29 -4.33 -12.94
C ALA A 44 -11.10 -5.03 -13.61
N THR A 45 -9.92 -4.40 -13.60
CA THR A 45 -8.67 -4.98 -14.10
C THR A 45 -8.30 -6.25 -13.32
N ILE A 46 -8.39 -6.21 -11.98
CA ILE A 46 -8.10 -7.36 -11.13
C ILE A 46 -9.07 -8.51 -11.42
N SER A 47 -10.37 -8.21 -11.52
CA SER A 47 -11.41 -9.19 -11.87
C SER A 47 -11.14 -9.84 -13.23
N GLY A 48 -10.82 -9.05 -14.25
CA GLY A 48 -10.42 -9.56 -15.57
C GLY A 48 -9.20 -10.47 -15.51
N ASN A 49 -8.19 -10.13 -14.69
CA ASN A 49 -7.00 -10.94 -14.49
C ASN A 49 -7.30 -12.28 -13.83
N LEU A 50 -8.14 -12.28 -12.79
CA LEU A 50 -8.53 -13.50 -12.09
C LEU A 50 -9.36 -14.41 -13.01
N ASN A 51 -10.30 -13.85 -13.79
CA ASN A 51 -11.08 -14.63 -14.75
C ASN A 51 -10.18 -15.28 -15.83
N ARG A 52 -9.12 -14.60 -16.27
CA ARG A 52 -8.11 -15.21 -17.17
C ARG A 52 -7.34 -16.36 -16.51
N GLN A 53 -7.04 -16.26 -15.22
CA GLN A 53 -6.38 -17.34 -14.47
C GLN A 53 -7.32 -18.53 -14.25
N LEU A 54 -8.60 -18.28 -13.98
CA LEU A 54 -9.64 -19.31 -13.90
C LEU A 54 -9.78 -20.04 -15.24
N ALA A 55 -9.92 -19.29 -16.34
CA ALA A 55 -10.05 -19.85 -17.69
C ALA A 55 -8.82 -20.66 -18.14
N SER A 56 -7.63 -20.34 -17.61
CA SER A 56 -6.39 -21.09 -17.86
C SER A 56 -6.15 -22.22 -16.86
N GLY A 57 -7.08 -22.46 -15.92
CA GLY A 57 -7.00 -23.54 -14.93
C GLY A 57 -5.95 -23.33 -13.83
N ARG A 58 -5.45 -22.09 -13.66
CA ARG A 58 -4.44 -21.77 -12.63
C ARG A 58 -5.02 -21.60 -11.24
N ILE A 59 -6.29 -21.19 -11.17
CA ILE A 59 -7.07 -21.03 -9.95
C ILE A 59 -8.45 -21.64 -10.16
N ASP A 60 -9.15 -21.99 -9.08
CA ASP A 60 -10.55 -22.39 -9.11
C ASP A 60 -11.49 -21.20 -8.86
N GLU A 61 -12.79 -21.44 -9.01
CA GLU A 61 -13.83 -20.42 -8.86
C GLU A 61 -13.87 -19.87 -7.41
N SER A 62 -13.70 -20.76 -6.43
CA SER A 62 -13.64 -20.41 -5.00
C SER A 62 -12.48 -19.45 -4.70
N ALA A 63 -11.30 -19.68 -5.27
CA ALA A 63 -10.13 -18.83 -5.10
C ALA A 63 -10.33 -17.48 -5.79
N ARG A 64 -10.99 -17.44 -6.95
CA ARG A 64 -11.36 -16.20 -7.64
C ARG A 64 -12.32 -15.36 -6.80
N ASP A 65 -13.41 -15.96 -6.34
CA ASP A 65 -14.44 -15.27 -5.55
C ASP A 65 -13.86 -14.76 -4.22
N ALA A 66 -13.13 -15.61 -3.50
CA ALA A 66 -12.50 -15.23 -2.24
C ALA A 66 -11.44 -14.11 -2.43
N ALA A 67 -10.73 -14.07 -3.56
CA ALA A 67 -9.81 -12.97 -3.84
C ALA A 67 -10.55 -11.66 -4.10
N LEU A 68 -11.65 -11.69 -4.85
CA LEU A 68 -12.46 -10.49 -5.10
C LEU A 68 -13.08 -9.94 -3.82
N GLU A 69 -13.61 -10.80 -2.95
CA GLU A 69 -14.19 -10.41 -1.66
C GLU A 69 -13.17 -9.75 -0.72
N ARG A 70 -11.89 -10.10 -0.85
CA ARG A 70 -10.82 -9.50 -0.04
C ARG A 70 -10.43 -8.09 -0.47
N ILE A 71 -10.78 -7.67 -1.69
CA ILE A 71 -10.41 -6.35 -2.21
C ILE A 71 -11.53 -5.36 -1.88
N VAL A 72 -11.20 -4.40 -1.01
CA VAL A 72 -12.14 -3.40 -0.52
C VAL A 72 -11.69 -2.02 -1.00
N PRO A 73 -12.57 -1.23 -1.64
CA PRO A 73 -12.30 0.17 -1.95
C PRO A 73 -12.01 0.98 -0.68
N ALA A 74 -10.99 1.81 -0.72
CA ALA A 74 -10.67 2.77 0.34
C ALA A 74 -10.74 4.19 -0.23
N ALA A 75 -11.78 4.93 0.17
CA ALA A 75 -12.02 6.30 -0.30
C ALA A 75 -11.05 7.33 0.28
N SER A 76 -10.30 6.99 1.33
CA SER A 76 -9.34 7.89 1.97
C SER A 76 -8.18 7.14 2.59
N LEU A 77 -7.05 7.82 2.78
CA LEU A 77 -5.89 7.27 3.48
C LEU A 77 -6.19 7.00 4.96
N ASN A 78 -7.11 7.75 5.58
CA ASN A 78 -7.56 7.50 6.96
C ASN A 78 -8.12 6.09 7.15
N THR A 79 -8.78 5.54 6.12
CA THR A 79 -9.29 4.16 6.14
C THR A 79 -8.17 3.13 6.24
N MET A 80 -6.92 3.52 5.93
CA MET A 80 -5.76 2.64 5.95
C MET A 80 -4.98 2.66 7.26
N ALA A 81 -5.37 3.49 8.24
CA ALA A 81 -4.62 3.71 9.49
C ALA A 81 -4.34 2.42 10.28
N ASP A 82 -5.24 1.44 10.21
CA ASP A 82 -5.12 0.17 10.93
C ASP A 82 -4.53 -0.98 10.09
N THR A 83 -4.03 -0.70 8.88
CA THR A 83 -3.39 -1.74 8.08
C THR A 83 -1.98 -2.07 8.59
N ALA A 84 -1.56 -3.32 8.42
CA ALA A 84 -0.24 -3.79 8.85
C ALA A 84 0.87 -3.42 7.85
N LEU A 85 0.50 -3.13 6.60
CA LEU A 85 1.41 -2.77 5.53
C LEU A 85 0.69 -1.84 4.56
N VAL A 86 1.33 -0.72 4.19
CA VAL A 86 0.90 0.12 3.07
C VAL A 86 1.94 0.10 1.97
N ILE A 87 1.50 -0.09 0.73
CA ILE A 87 2.34 -0.06 -0.45
C ILE A 87 1.89 1.11 -1.34
N GLU A 88 2.79 2.05 -1.58
CA GLU A 88 2.56 3.13 -2.52
C GLU A 88 2.99 2.73 -3.94
N ALA A 89 2.09 2.93 -4.91
CA ALA A 89 2.22 2.61 -6.33
C ALA A 89 1.38 3.58 -7.21
N ALA A 90 1.31 4.86 -6.85
CA ALA A 90 0.37 5.82 -7.43
C ALA A 90 0.94 6.65 -8.59
N SER A 91 2.20 7.08 -8.51
CA SER A 91 2.82 7.92 -9.54
C SER A 91 4.33 7.73 -9.61
N GLU A 92 4.91 7.96 -10.79
CA GLU A 92 6.36 8.06 -10.97
C GLU A 92 6.87 9.51 -10.78
N ASN A 93 5.97 10.47 -10.53
CA ASN A 93 6.37 11.83 -10.17
C ASN A 93 6.80 11.86 -8.70
N GLU A 94 8.07 12.20 -8.46
CA GLU A 94 8.70 12.23 -7.13
C GLU A 94 8.01 13.17 -6.14
N GLU A 95 7.53 14.33 -6.60
CA GLU A 95 6.86 15.32 -5.74
C GLU A 95 5.51 14.79 -5.26
N ILE A 96 4.73 14.19 -6.17
CA ILE A 96 3.44 13.56 -5.86
C ILE A 96 3.66 12.40 -4.88
N LYS A 97 4.66 11.58 -5.15
CA LYS A 97 5.02 10.41 -4.34
C LYS A 97 5.45 10.78 -2.93
N THR A 98 6.26 11.82 -2.81
CA THR A 98 6.69 12.38 -1.53
C THR A 98 5.51 12.98 -0.76
N GLY A 99 4.59 13.65 -1.45
CA GLY A 99 3.35 14.17 -0.86
C GLY A 99 2.48 13.05 -0.27
N ILE A 100 2.22 12.01 -1.05
CA ILE A 100 1.46 10.82 -0.61
C ILE A 100 2.14 10.19 0.60
N LEU A 101 3.45 9.99 0.56
CA LEU A 101 4.17 9.36 1.66
C LEU A 101 4.07 10.18 2.96
N LYS A 102 4.15 11.51 2.89
CA LYS A 102 3.94 12.39 4.05
C LYS A 102 2.53 12.26 4.63
N GLU A 103 1.52 12.21 3.78
CA GLU A 103 0.12 12.06 4.21
C GLU A 103 -0.11 10.70 4.88
N VAL A 104 0.39 9.61 4.28
CA VAL A 104 0.32 8.26 4.85
C VAL A 104 1.07 8.20 6.19
N CYS A 105 2.27 8.78 6.26
CA CYS A 105 3.02 8.89 7.50
C CYS A 105 2.18 9.59 8.57
N ALA A 106 1.56 10.74 8.28
CA ALA A 106 0.72 11.45 9.25
C ALA A 106 -0.43 10.58 9.78
N VAL A 107 -1.09 9.83 8.89
CA VAL A 107 -2.18 8.90 9.27
C VAL A 107 -1.67 7.74 10.15
N PHE A 108 -0.50 7.19 9.86
CA PHE A 108 0.08 6.06 10.60
C PHE A 108 0.75 6.46 11.91
N ILE A 109 1.29 7.68 11.98
CA ILE A 109 2.02 8.25 13.14
C ILE A 109 1.08 8.88 14.15
N ALA A 110 -0.19 9.14 13.82
CA ALA A 110 -1.21 9.61 14.77
C ALA A 110 -1.39 8.69 16.00
N ARG A 111 -0.75 7.52 16.01
CA ARG A 111 -0.60 6.61 17.17
C ARG A 111 0.48 7.05 18.17
N CYS A 112 1.24 8.10 17.88
CA CYS A 112 2.24 8.73 18.74
C CYS A 112 1.88 10.21 18.92
N ALA A 113 1.17 10.54 19.99
CA ALA A 113 0.76 11.91 20.32
C ALA A 113 1.95 12.90 20.38
N ASP A 114 3.17 12.40 20.61
CA ASP A 114 4.39 13.20 20.76
C ASP A 114 5.17 13.49 19.46
N CYS A 115 4.87 12.83 18.33
CA CYS A 115 5.69 12.98 17.09
C CYS A 115 5.08 13.99 16.07
N LEU A 116 3.95 14.65 16.36
CA LEU A 116 3.27 15.57 15.43
C LEU A 116 4.07 16.86 15.17
N GLU A 117 4.91 17.30 16.12
CA GLU A 117 5.69 18.53 15.98
C GLU A 117 7.01 18.32 15.20
N HIS A 118 7.43 17.07 14.97
CA HIS A 118 8.72 16.71 14.34
C HIS A 118 8.55 15.68 13.20
N LEU A 119 7.61 15.95 12.29
CA LEU A 119 7.24 15.12 11.13
C LEU A 119 8.39 14.70 10.18
N LEU A 120 9.62 15.19 10.39
CA LEU A 120 10.78 14.93 9.53
C LEU A 120 11.96 14.24 10.23
N ASP A 121 11.90 13.97 11.53
CA ASP A 121 13.02 13.35 12.26
C ASP A 121 12.63 12.12 13.08
N PHE A 122 12.43 11.00 12.38
CA PHE A 122 12.12 9.70 12.99
C PHE A 122 13.34 9.03 13.64
N HIS A 123 14.53 9.67 13.64
CA HIS A 123 15.65 9.24 14.46
C HIS A 123 15.54 9.72 15.91
N ASN A 124 14.52 10.53 16.24
CA ASN A 124 14.27 10.98 17.61
C ASN A 124 14.15 9.77 18.56
N PRO A 125 15.02 9.65 19.58
CA PRO A 125 14.97 8.56 20.55
C PRO A 125 13.65 8.46 21.31
N ALA A 126 12.84 9.53 21.35
CA ALA A 126 11.49 9.52 21.94
C ALA A 126 10.48 8.63 21.16
N CYS A 127 10.60 8.51 19.83
CA CYS A 127 9.69 7.68 19.02
C CYS A 127 10.17 6.20 18.94
N ARG A 128 11.28 5.80 19.61
CA ARG A 128 11.83 4.42 19.56
C ARG A 128 10.95 3.36 20.25
N GLY A 129 10.07 3.77 21.16
CA GLY A 129 9.15 2.89 21.88
C GLY A 129 7.75 2.78 21.26
N ASN A 130 7.43 3.62 20.26
CA ASN A 130 6.10 3.70 19.66
C ASN A 130 6.20 3.56 18.14
N GLN A 131 6.58 2.36 17.69
CA GLN A 131 6.62 2.05 16.26
C GLN A 131 5.20 2.07 15.69
N PRO A 132 4.97 2.66 14.50
CA PRO A 132 3.67 2.56 13.86
C PRO A 132 3.30 1.08 13.70
N ALA A 133 2.02 0.75 13.92
CA ALA A 133 1.54 -0.63 13.89
C ALA A 133 1.75 -1.32 12.53
N GLY A 134 1.97 -0.54 11.46
CA GLY A 134 2.22 -1.02 10.11
C GLY A 134 3.53 -0.53 9.49
N LYS A 135 3.98 -1.25 8.46
CA LYS A 135 5.14 -0.89 7.63
C LYS A 135 4.68 -0.11 6.40
N ILE A 136 5.49 0.81 5.89
CA ILE A 136 5.21 1.51 4.63
C ILE A 136 6.29 1.10 3.62
N TYR A 137 5.87 0.63 2.45
CA TYR A 137 6.75 0.24 1.33
C TYR A 137 6.47 1.14 0.13
N ARG A 138 7.54 1.58 -0.52
CA ARG A 138 7.47 2.40 -1.73
C ARG A 138 7.85 1.54 -2.93
N HIS A 139 6.94 1.39 -3.88
CA HIS A 139 7.29 0.78 -5.16
C HIS A 139 8.08 1.80 -6.00
N ALA A 140 9.40 1.72 -6.01
CA ALA A 140 10.25 2.62 -6.80
C ALA A 140 10.67 1.97 -8.13
N PHE A 141 10.34 2.61 -9.26
CA PHE A 141 11.13 2.47 -10.48
C PHE A 141 12.28 3.48 -10.38
N HIS A 142 13.49 3.05 -10.70
CA HIS A 142 14.74 3.69 -10.31
C HIS A 142 15.11 4.87 -11.21
N GLU A 143 15.27 6.08 -10.66
CA GLU A 143 16.30 7.05 -11.09
C GLU A 143 16.95 7.70 -9.86
N SER A 144 18.27 7.73 -9.89
CA SER A 144 19.18 8.14 -8.82
C SER A 144 18.93 9.56 -8.31
N GLY A 145 18.51 9.69 -7.05
CA GLY A 145 18.48 10.95 -6.32
C GLY A 145 18.63 10.72 -4.82
N THR A 146 19.72 11.23 -4.24
CA THR A 146 20.03 11.15 -2.81
C THR A 146 18.97 11.90 -2.00
N GLY A 147 18.26 11.17 -1.12
CA GLY A 147 17.34 11.77 -0.16
C GLY A 147 17.37 11.00 1.16
N ASP A 148 17.66 11.72 2.23
CA ASP A 148 17.60 11.36 3.64
C ASP A 148 16.31 11.93 4.25
N GLY A 149 15.41 11.06 4.69
CA GLY A 149 14.14 11.51 5.26
C GLY A 149 13.30 10.32 5.68
N THR A 150 13.46 9.91 6.92
CA THR A 150 13.08 8.59 7.42
C THR A 150 11.58 8.38 7.63
N CYS A 151 10.85 8.01 6.58
CA CYS A 151 10.09 6.76 6.64
C CYS A 151 11.04 5.70 6.07
N ARG A 152 11.24 4.53 6.69
CA ARG A 152 12.22 3.56 6.14
C ARG A 152 11.73 3.11 4.76
N ASP A 153 12.24 3.76 3.72
CA ASP A 153 12.09 3.35 2.34
C ASP A 153 12.76 1.97 2.20
N TYR A 154 11.96 0.93 2.36
CA TYR A 154 12.40 -0.45 2.26
C TYR A 154 12.80 -0.82 0.82
N SER A 155 12.63 0.06 -0.17
CA SER A 155 13.18 -0.14 -1.52
C SER A 155 14.71 -0.19 -1.54
N ARG A 156 15.39 0.37 -0.52
CA ARG A 156 16.86 0.34 -0.41
C ARG A 156 17.43 -0.88 0.30
N HIS A 157 16.63 -1.91 0.61
CA HIS A 157 17.15 -3.16 1.16
C HIS A 157 17.29 -4.23 0.07
N ARG A 158 18.34 -4.11 -0.75
CA ARG A 158 18.88 -5.27 -1.48
C ARG A 158 20.39 -5.33 -1.38
N HIS A 159 20.82 -6.51 -0.90
CA HIS A 159 22.14 -7.13 -1.01
C HIS A 159 23.31 -6.43 -0.31
N ARG A 160 23.76 -7.07 0.77
CA ARG A 160 25.20 -7.24 0.99
C ARG A 160 25.87 -7.77 -0.28
#